data_AF-A0AAV8U9N3-F1
#
_entry.id   AF-A0AAV8U9N3-F1
#
_cell.length_a   1.000
_cell.length_b   1.000
_cell.length_c   1.000
_cell.angle_alpha   90.00
_cell.angle_beta   90.00
_cell.angle_gamma   90.00
#
_symmetry.space_group_name_H-M   'P 1'
#
loop_
_entity.id
_entity.type
_entity.pdbx_description
1 polymer ?
#
loop_
_entity_poly.entity_id
_entity_poly.type
_entity_poly.pdbx_seq_one_letter_code
_entity_poly.pdbx_strand_id
1 'polypeptide(L)'
;MSGRGYTISDSTIFKYCLGSLTDRALLLKEIATLASEEQLLSFADQVPLYSGCSHHRRQIMIAKSLIEEGTKVWNLIAKNNRLVLWEDATLEIEEQFMRIACSTGTRSLSQQDFDLLKRIAGCQEYLAQENFEKMWCWLYPVAFTLSREQMNVLWISTSPVWFEGFITKEEAELSLQGPRGLQEPGTFILRFPTSRSWPHPDAGSLIVTYIGCDYSLHHRLLSLDYINSFEQRETKMKSLQEMLLAEPELSRLGRQSSTCFFLCCSVEGITILILSCFGIHASITYYS
;
A
#
# COMPACT_ATOMS: atom_id res chain seq x y z
N MET A 1 32.11 -22.37 23.25
CA MET A 1 32.55 -21.92 21.91
C MET A 1 31.70 -20.73 21.55
N SER A 2 32.26 -19.51 21.60
CA SER A 2 31.53 -18.28 21.26
C SER A 2 31.38 -18.22 19.74
N GLY A 3 30.15 -18.32 19.25
CA GLY A 3 29.87 -18.18 17.81
C GLY A 3 30.32 -16.79 17.36
N ARG A 4 31.15 -16.71 16.32
CA ARG A 4 31.45 -15.43 15.67
C ARG A 4 30.13 -14.79 15.25
N GLY A 5 29.73 -13.71 15.91
CA GLY A 5 28.55 -12.94 15.54
C GLY A 5 28.72 -12.45 14.10
N TYR A 6 27.71 -12.70 13.26
CA TYR A 6 27.64 -12.13 11.91
C TYR A 6 27.86 -10.62 12.00
N THR A 7 28.77 -10.02 11.23
CA THR A 7 29.03 -8.57 11.29
C THR A 7 28.84 -7.99 9.90
N ILE A 8 27.99 -6.96 9.77
CA ILE A 8 27.72 -6.33 8.49
C ILE A 8 28.89 -5.39 8.18
N SER A 9 29.59 -5.65 7.08
CA SER A 9 30.79 -4.88 6.68
C SER A 9 30.44 -3.57 5.98
N ASP A 10 31.35 -2.60 5.99
CA ASP A 10 31.22 -1.37 5.19
C ASP A 10 31.02 -1.66 3.70
N SER A 11 31.71 -2.69 3.18
CA SER A 11 31.50 -3.15 1.80
C SER A 11 30.04 -3.58 1.54
N THR A 12 29.37 -4.16 2.53
CA THR A 12 27.96 -4.54 2.43
C THR A 12 27.07 -3.30 2.37
N ILE A 13 27.37 -2.28 3.17
CA ILE A 13 26.67 -0.99 3.17
C ILE A 13 26.82 -0.28 1.83
N PHE A 14 28.03 -0.21 1.27
CA PHE A 14 28.26 0.39 -0.03
C PHE A 14 27.53 -0.37 -1.15
N LYS A 15 27.55 -1.70 -1.14
CA LYS A 15 26.80 -2.53 -2.10
C LYS A 15 25.30 -2.25 -2.02
N TYR A 16 24.75 -2.11 -0.81
CA TYR A 16 23.35 -1.75 -0.64
C TYR A 16 23.02 -0.38 -1.24
N CYS A 17 23.84 0.63 -0.93
CA CYS A 17 23.59 2.01 -1.38
C CYS A 17 23.65 2.14 -2.90
N LEU A 18 24.63 1.50 -3.54
CA LEU A 18 24.87 1.59 -4.98
C LEU A 18 24.09 0.56 -5.82
N GLY A 19 23.55 -0.49 -5.19
CA GLY A 19 22.85 -1.58 -5.86
C GLY A 19 21.51 -1.18 -6.46
N SER A 20 21.09 -1.92 -7.49
CA SER A 20 19.73 -1.85 -8.01
C SER A 20 18.70 -2.34 -6.99
N LEU A 21 17.40 -2.16 -7.25
CA LEU A 21 16.35 -2.72 -6.37
C LEU A 21 16.47 -4.24 -6.24
N THR A 22 16.85 -4.94 -7.32
CA THR A 22 17.08 -6.38 -7.30
C THR A 22 18.27 -6.75 -6.43
N ASP A 23 19.40 -6.04 -6.58
CA ASP A 23 20.61 -6.29 -5.78
C ASP A 23 20.33 -6.05 -4.29
N ARG A 24 19.60 -4.98 -3.97
CA ARG A 24 19.17 -4.67 -2.61
C ARG A 24 18.26 -5.76 -2.05
N ALA A 25 17.33 -6.29 -2.83
CA ALA A 25 16.41 -7.33 -2.39
C ALA A 25 17.15 -8.61 -2.02
N LEU A 26 18.09 -9.03 -2.88
CA LEU A 26 18.93 -10.21 -2.64
C LEU A 26 19.81 -10.02 -1.40
N LEU A 27 20.46 -8.85 -1.30
CA LEU A 27 21.33 -8.53 -0.17
C LEU A 27 20.54 -8.50 1.16
N LEU A 28 19.37 -7.87 1.17
CA LEU A 28 18.51 -7.86 2.36
C LEU A 28 17.99 -9.24 2.70
N LYS A 29 17.66 -10.10 1.71
CA LYS A 29 17.28 -11.50 1.97
C LYS A 29 18.41 -12.27 2.68
N GLU A 30 19.65 -12.07 2.25
CA GLU A 30 20.82 -12.68 2.88
C GLU A 30 21.04 -12.13 4.31
N ILE A 31 21.06 -10.82 4.48
CA ILE A 31 21.28 -10.16 5.78
C ILE A 31 20.17 -10.56 6.76
N ALA A 32 18.90 -10.49 6.36
CA ALA A 32 17.76 -10.82 7.21
C ALA A 32 17.82 -12.24 7.79
N THR A 33 18.39 -13.18 7.02
CA THR A 33 18.52 -14.58 7.44
C THR A 33 19.65 -14.79 8.46
N LEU A 34 20.69 -13.95 8.42
CA LEU A 34 21.93 -14.16 9.18
C LEU A 34 22.09 -13.20 10.37
N ALA A 35 21.58 -11.98 10.25
CA ALA A 35 21.78 -10.91 11.21
C ALA A 35 20.79 -10.97 12.39
N SER A 36 21.23 -10.52 13.56
CA SER A 36 20.34 -10.18 14.66
C SER A 36 19.59 -8.87 14.40
N GLU A 37 18.52 -8.61 15.16
CA GLU A 37 17.78 -7.34 15.09
C GLU A 37 18.67 -6.12 15.38
N GLU A 38 19.57 -6.23 16.36
CA GLU A 38 20.53 -5.18 16.71
C GLU A 38 21.49 -4.86 15.56
N GLN A 39 21.89 -5.89 14.80
CA GLN A 39 22.76 -5.73 13.64
C GLN A 39 22.02 -5.11 12.46
N LEU A 40 20.77 -5.51 12.23
CA LEU A 40 19.89 -4.87 11.24
C LEU A 40 19.66 -3.40 11.57
N LEU A 41 19.43 -3.08 12.84
CA LEU A 41 19.27 -1.70 13.32
C LEU A 41 20.52 -0.87 13.07
N SER A 42 21.70 -1.37 13.47
CA SER A 42 22.99 -0.70 13.21
C SER A 42 23.22 -0.49 11.71
N PHE A 43 22.90 -1.48 10.88
CA PHE A 43 22.98 -1.36 9.44
C PHE A 43 22.01 -0.31 8.87
N ALA A 44 20.77 -0.31 9.35
CA ALA A 44 19.74 0.64 8.96
C ALA A 44 20.09 2.09 9.35
N ASP A 45 20.77 2.29 10.47
CA ASP A 45 21.23 3.60 10.95
C ASP A 45 22.46 4.11 10.16
N GLN A 46 23.30 3.21 9.65
CA GLN A 46 24.47 3.57 8.84
C GLN A 46 24.13 3.91 7.40
N VAL A 47 23.18 3.21 6.77
CA VAL A 47 22.84 3.40 5.35
C VAL A 47 22.54 4.87 4.99
N PRO A 48 21.73 5.64 5.75
CA PRO A 48 21.47 7.05 5.46
C PRO A 48 22.73 7.92 5.41
N LEU A 49 23.79 7.57 6.16
CA LEU A 49 25.06 8.29 6.16
C LEU A 49 25.79 8.17 4.81
N TYR A 50 25.56 7.08 4.08
CA TYR A 50 26.20 6.80 2.78
C TYR A 50 25.27 7.06 1.59
N SER A 51 23.97 6.83 1.74
CA SER A 51 22.99 7.04 0.68
C SER A 51 22.46 8.47 0.62
N GLY A 52 22.59 9.25 1.70
CA GLY A 52 21.94 10.55 1.87
C GLY A 52 20.41 10.46 2.00
N CYS A 53 19.84 9.26 2.22
CA CYS A 53 18.40 9.02 2.20
C CYS A 53 17.95 8.21 3.44
N SER A 54 17.16 8.85 4.31
CA SER A 54 16.59 8.25 5.53
C SER A 54 15.57 7.15 5.26
N HIS A 55 14.85 7.22 4.13
CA HIS A 55 13.74 6.32 3.81
C HIS A 55 14.15 4.84 3.74
N HIS A 56 15.43 4.54 3.49
CA HIS A 56 15.95 3.17 3.48
C HIS A 56 15.85 2.47 4.84
N ARG A 57 16.00 3.23 5.93
CA ARG A 57 16.08 2.68 7.29
C ARG A 57 14.91 1.76 7.58
N ARG A 58 13.70 2.22 7.25
CA ARG A 58 12.46 1.45 7.48
C ARG A 58 12.43 0.16 6.68
N GLN A 59 12.80 0.20 5.40
CA GLN A 59 12.79 -0.99 4.53
C GLN A 59 13.76 -2.07 5.00
N ILE A 60 14.89 -1.65 5.57
CA ILE A 60 15.88 -2.53 6.19
C ILE A 60 15.30 -3.14 7.47
N MET A 61 14.73 -2.33 8.36
CA MET A 61 14.18 -2.78 9.63
C MET A 61 13.06 -3.81 9.46
N ILE A 62 12.20 -3.66 8.45
CA ILE A 62 11.10 -4.60 8.22
C ILE A 62 11.52 -5.84 7.41
N ALA A 63 12.74 -5.89 6.87
CA ALA A 63 13.14 -6.93 5.92
C ALA A 63 13.03 -8.33 6.52
N LYS A 64 13.48 -8.48 7.77
CA LYS A 64 13.49 -9.78 8.45
C LYS A 64 12.08 -10.31 8.71
N SER A 65 11.23 -9.50 9.33
CA SER A 65 9.85 -9.87 9.59
C SER A 65 9.06 -10.08 8.28
N LEU A 66 9.27 -9.25 7.25
CA LEU A 66 8.67 -9.42 5.93
C LEU A 66 8.98 -10.79 5.33
N ILE A 67 10.25 -11.21 5.36
CA ILE A 67 10.70 -12.48 4.76
C ILE A 67 10.20 -13.67 5.58
N GLU A 68 10.37 -13.63 6.90
CA GLU A 68 9.98 -14.72 7.78
C GLU A 68 8.46 -14.94 7.77
N GLU A 69 7.68 -13.86 7.89
CA GLU A 69 6.22 -13.93 7.83
C GLU A 69 5.75 -14.35 6.44
N GLY A 70 6.31 -13.77 5.37
CA GLY A 70 5.95 -14.14 4.00
C GLY A 70 6.19 -15.62 3.72
N THR A 71 7.32 -16.16 4.19
CA THR A 71 7.62 -17.59 4.06
C THR A 71 6.62 -18.47 4.81
N LYS A 72 6.25 -18.07 6.05
CA LYS A 72 5.26 -18.80 6.86
C LYS A 72 3.88 -18.79 6.19
N VAL A 73 3.44 -17.63 5.72
CA VAL A 73 2.15 -17.44 5.05
C VAL A 73 2.10 -18.23 3.75
N TRP A 74 3.14 -18.16 2.92
CA TRP A 74 3.20 -18.96 1.70
C TRP A 74 3.11 -20.46 1.99
N ASN A 75 3.84 -20.96 2.99
CA ASN A 75 3.77 -22.38 3.35
C ASN A 75 2.37 -22.81 3.81
N LEU A 76 1.66 -21.93 4.52
CA LEU A 76 0.30 -22.15 4.99
C LEU A 76 -0.71 -22.19 3.84
N ILE A 77 -0.60 -21.26 2.89
CA ILE A 77 -1.43 -21.19 1.67
C ILE A 77 -1.14 -22.38 0.76
N ALA A 78 0.14 -22.62 0.48
CA ALA A 78 0.58 -23.60 -0.51
C ALA A 78 0.32 -25.03 -0.08
N LYS A 79 0.47 -25.38 1.20
CA LYS A 79 0.37 -26.77 1.69
C LYS A 79 1.20 -27.75 0.84
N ASN A 80 2.40 -27.32 0.43
CA ASN A 80 3.33 -27.99 -0.49
C ASN A 80 2.93 -28.02 -1.99
N ASN A 81 1.87 -27.33 -2.39
CA ASN A 81 1.52 -27.16 -3.80
C ASN A 81 2.36 -26.06 -4.45
N ARG A 82 2.68 -26.24 -5.74
CA ARG A 82 3.39 -25.22 -6.53
C ARG A 82 2.48 -24.09 -7.00
N LEU A 83 1.20 -24.41 -7.22
CA LEU A 83 0.16 -23.50 -7.69
C LEU A 83 -1.06 -23.65 -6.78
N VAL A 84 -1.66 -22.54 -6.39
CA VAL A 84 -2.86 -22.47 -5.54
C VAL A 84 -3.89 -21.62 -6.25
N LEU A 85 -5.19 -21.90 -6.12
CA LEU A 85 -6.21 -20.99 -6.63
C LEU A 85 -6.17 -19.68 -5.85
N TRP A 86 -6.30 -18.55 -6.53
CA TRP A 86 -6.32 -17.23 -5.89
C TRP A 86 -7.37 -17.15 -4.78
N GLU A 87 -8.57 -17.66 -5.05
CA GLU A 87 -9.70 -17.65 -4.11
C GLU A 87 -9.41 -18.45 -2.83
N ASP A 88 -8.59 -19.51 -2.91
CA ASP A 88 -8.21 -20.30 -1.74
C ASP A 88 -7.18 -19.56 -0.85
N ALA A 89 -6.49 -18.55 -1.42
CA ALA A 89 -5.46 -17.77 -0.73
C ALA A 89 -6.00 -16.48 -0.08
N THR A 90 -7.16 -15.95 -0.54
CA THR A 90 -7.66 -14.63 -0.13
C THR A 90 -7.91 -14.53 1.37
N LEU A 91 -8.52 -15.55 1.98
CA LEU A 91 -8.80 -15.59 3.41
C LEU A 91 -7.52 -15.45 4.25
N GLU A 92 -6.49 -16.24 3.92
CA GLU A 92 -5.22 -16.18 4.65
C GLU A 92 -4.51 -14.83 4.41
N ILE A 93 -4.55 -14.30 3.18
CA ILE A 93 -3.97 -12.98 2.88
C ILE A 93 -4.63 -11.88 3.73
N GLU A 94 -5.96 -11.92 3.87
CA GLU A 94 -6.70 -10.95 4.68
C GLU A 94 -6.42 -11.11 6.18
N GLU A 95 -6.44 -12.33 6.71
CA GLU A 95 -6.13 -12.57 8.13
C GLU A 95 -4.75 -12.01 8.50
N GLN A 96 -3.76 -12.20 7.63
CA GLN A 96 -2.41 -11.69 7.84
C GLN A 96 -2.32 -10.18 7.68
N PHE A 97 -3.01 -9.60 6.70
CA PHE A 97 -3.14 -8.15 6.57
C PHE A 97 -3.71 -7.52 7.83
N MET A 98 -4.82 -8.05 8.34
CA MET A 98 -5.50 -7.55 9.53
C MET A 98 -4.63 -7.69 10.78
N ARG A 99 -3.92 -8.81 10.92
CA ARG A 99 -2.97 -9.05 12.01
C ARG A 99 -1.83 -8.03 12.01
N ILE A 100 -1.23 -7.76 10.84
CA ILE A 100 -0.10 -6.82 10.73
C ILE A 100 -0.58 -5.39 10.90
N ALA A 101 -1.68 -5.01 10.25
CA ALA A 101 -2.22 -3.65 10.27
C ALA A 101 -2.86 -3.28 11.63
N CYS A 102 -2.93 -4.21 12.59
CA CYS A 102 -3.59 -4.03 13.90
C CYS A 102 -5.05 -3.52 13.78
N SER A 103 -5.69 -3.75 12.64
CA SER A 103 -7.07 -3.36 12.38
C SER A 103 -7.99 -4.39 13.05
N THR A 104 -8.37 -4.18 14.30
CA THR A 104 -9.24 -5.11 15.01
C THR A 104 -10.66 -5.06 14.44
N GLY A 105 -10.93 -5.85 13.39
CA GLY A 105 -12.26 -6.27 12.93
C GLY A 105 -13.20 -5.19 12.40
N THR A 106 -12.77 -3.93 12.25
CA THR A 106 -13.65 -2.82 11.85
C THR A 106 -13.69 -2.54 10.35
N ARG A 107 -12.60 -2.85 9.62
CA ARG A 107 -12.51 -2.70 8.16
C ARG A 107 -11.66 -3.81 7.54
N SER A 108 -12.32 -4.75 6.85
CA SER A 108 -11.73 -5.81 6.01
C SER A 108 -11.25 -5.29 4.65
N LEU A 109 -10.55 -6.15 3.91
CA LEU A 109 -10.26 -5.90 2.50
C LEU A 109 -11.53 -6.13 1.67
N SER A 110 -11.83 -5.18 0.78
CA SER A 110 -12.92 -5.29 -0.17
C SER A 110 -12.51 -6.16 -1.37
N GLN A 111 -13.50 -6.58 -2.19
CA GLN A 111 -13.20 -7.27 -3.45
C GLN A 111 -12.29 -6.44 -4.36
N GLN A 112 -12.48 -5.12 -4.42
CA GLN A 112 -11.65 -4.22 -5.21
C GLN A 112 -10.18 -4.24 -4.74
N ASP A 113 -9.97 -4.34 -3.43
CA ASP A 113 -8.62 -4.44 -2.85
C ASP A 113 -7.95 -5.75 -3.30
N PHE A 114 -8.67 -6.87 -3.24
CA PHE A 114 -8.16 -8.16 -3.74
C PHE A 114 -7.90 -8.15 -5.24
N ASP A 115 -8.77 -7.53 -6.05
CA ASP A 115 -8.57 -7.42 -7.49
C ASP A 115 -7.28 -6.62 -7.80
N LEU A 116 -6.97 -5.59 -7.01
CA LEU A 116 -5.69 -4.90 -7.12
C LEU A 116 -4.52 -5.80 -6.69
N LEU A 117 -4.62 -6.49 -5.56
CA LEU A 117 -3.55 -7.38 -5.09
C LEU A 117 -3.25 -8.50 -6.11
N LYS A 118 -4.28 -9.03 -6.76
CA LYS A 118 -4.17 -9.99 -7.86
C LYS A 118 -3.42 -9.41 -9.06
N ARG A 119 -3.75 -8.16 -9.44
CA ARG A 119 -3.01 -7.41 -10.48
C ARG A 119 -1.54 -7.20 -10.11
N ILE A 120 -1.23 -6.85 -8.85
CA ILE A 120 0.15 -6.66 -8.36
C ILE A 120 0.93 -7.98 -8.39
N ALA A 121 0.30 -9.07 -7.91
CA ALA A 121 0.85 -10.43 -7.97
C ALA A 121 1.18 -10.84 -9.41
N GLY A 122 0.42 -10.33 -10.38
CA GLY A 122 0.53 -10.68 -11.80
C GLY A 122 0.01 -12.08 -12.09
N CYS A 123 -0.92 -12.57 -11.27
CA CYS A 123 -1.58 -13.85 -11.46
C CYS A 123 -3.00 -13.68 -12.04
N GLN A 124 -3.49 -14.73 -12.67
CA GLN A 124 -4.90 -14.87 -13.05
C GLN A 124 -5.56 -15.78 -12.01
N GLU A 125 -6.03 -16.97 -12.37
CA GLU A 125 -6.71 -17.88 -11.44
C GLU A 125 -5.76 -18.58 -10.46
N TYR A 126 -4.50 -18.81 -10.87
CA TYR A 126 -3.51 -19.55 -10.09
C TYR A 126 -2.37 -18.66 -9.59
N LEU A 127 -2.04 -18.81 -8.31
CA LEU A 127 -0.97 -18.13 -7.60
C LEU A 127 0.22 -19.09 -7.42
N ALA A 128 1.37 -18.72 -7.98
CA ALA A 128 2.66 -19.34 -7.68
C ALA A 128 3.40 -18.57 -6.57
N GLN A 129 4.46 -19.17 -6.01
CA GLN A 129 5.26 -18.54 -4.96
C GLN A 129 5.82 -17.19 -5.38
N GLU A 130 6.31 -17.07 -6.61
CA GLU A 130 6.86 -15.81 -7.13
C GLU A 130 5.81 -14.70 -7.25
N ASN A 131 4.56 -15.06 -7.60
CA ASN A 131 3.44 -14.11 -7.63
C ASN A 131 3.08 -13.66 -6.22
N PHE A 132 3.03 -14.59 -5.27
CA PHE A 132 2.81 -14.29 -3.86
C PHE A 132 3.90 -13.37 -3.32
N GLU A 133 5.18 -13.69 -3.53
CA GLU A 133 6.30 -12.86 -3.09
C GLU A 133 6.22 -11.44 -3.66
N LYS A 134 5.86 -11.29 -4.94
CA LYS A 134 5.69 -9.99 -5.59
C LYS A 134 4.58 -9.17 -4.94
N MET A 135 3.42 -9.77 -4.66
CA MET A 135 2.32 -9.13 -3.95
C MET A 135 2.68 -8.80 -2.50
N TRP A 136 3.30 -9.75 -1.79
CA TRP A 136 3.71 -9.60 -0.40
C TRP A 136 4.71 -8.48 -0.20
N CYS A 137 5.67 -8.33 -1.11
CA CYS A 137 6.62 -7.21 -1.12
C CYS A 137 5.93 -5.85 -1.24
N TRP A 138 4.69 -5.78 -1.73
CA TRP A 138 3.88 -4.58 -1.72
C TRP A 138 2.97 -4.49 -0.48
N LEU A 139 2.25 -5.57 -0.17
CA LEU A 139 1.23 -5.59 0.89
C LEU A 139 1.85 -5.44 2.28
N TYR A 140 2.98 -6.10 2.56
CA TYR A 140 3.57 -6.10 3.89
C TYR A 140 4.01 -4.69 4.34
N PRO A 141 4.78 -3.91 3.55
CA PRO A 141 5.08 -2.52 3.91
C PRO A 141 3.83 -1.64 4.09
N VAL A 142 2.78 -1.86 3.30
CA VAL A 142 1.49 -1.15 3.42
C VAL A 142 0.82 -1.48 4.74
N ALA A 143 0.65 -2.77 5.06
CA ALA A 143 0.08 -3.23 6.32
C ALA A 143 0.88 -2.71 7.52
N PHE A 144 2.21 -2.73 7.44
CA PHE A 144 3.10 -2.20 8.47
C PHE A 144 3.04 -0.66 8.60
N THR A 145 2.59 0.07 7.58
CA THR A 145 2.25 1.50 7.71
C THR A 145 0.93 1.69 8.43
N LEU A 146 -0.06 0.87 8.09
CA LEU A 146 -1.39 0.92 8.70
C LEU A 146 -1.42 0.45 10.15
N SER A 147 -0.42 -0.30 10.61
CA SER A 147 -0.27 -0.73 12.01
C SER A 147 -0.04 0.42 12.99
N ARG A 148 0.35 1.60 12.50
CA ARG A 148 0.59 2.79 13.31
C ARG A 148 -0.72 3.43 13.68
N GLU A 149 -0.88 3.79 14.94
CA GLU A 149 -2.13 4.36 15.48
C GLU A 149 -2.70 5.49 14.60
N GLN A 150 -1.89 6.48 14.23
CA GLN A 150 -2.33 7.61 13.42
C GLN A 150 -2.84 7.19 12.03
N MET A 151 -2.21 6.18 11.42
CA MET A 151 -2.59 5.66 10.10
C MET A 151 -3.80 4.73 10.20
N ASN A 152 -3.84 3.90 11.23
CA ASN A 152 -4.94 2.99 11.50
C ASN A 152 -6.25 3.76 11.65
N VAL A 153 -6.24 4.86 12.42
CA VAL A 153 -7.41 5.73 12.61
C VAL A 153 -7.96 6.25 11.27
N LEU A 154 -7.09 6.64 10.33
CA LEU A 154 -7.53 7.07 9.00
C LEU A 154 -8.11 5.90 8.19
N TRP A 155 -7.44 4.75 8.23
CA TRP A 155 -7.85 3.56 7.49
C TRP A 155 -9.22 3.04 7.92
N ILE A 156 -9.48 2.94 9.22
CA ILE A 156 -10.76 2.43 9.73
C ILE A 156 -11.89 3.46 9.70
N SER A 157 -11.59 4.73 9.42
CA SER A 157 -12.59 5.79 9.44
C SER A 157 -13.58 5.64 8.28
N THR A 158 -14.86 5.53 8.63
CA THR A 158 -15.98 5.46 7.69
C THR A 158 -16.65 6.82 7.47
N SER A 159 -16.37 7.81 8.32
CA SER A 159 -16.90 9.16 8.19
C SER A 159 -15.96 10.18 8.88
N PRO A 160 -15.23 11.02 8.12
CA PRO A 160 -15.11 10.97 6.66
C PRO A 160 -14.23 9.79 6.19
N VAL A 161 -14.44 9.30 4.98
CA VAL A 161 -13.58 8.24 4.39
C VAL A 161 -12.27 8.86 3.93
N TRP A 162 -11.17 8.51 4.60
CA TRP A 162 -9.83 8.99 4.25
C TRP A 162 -9.14 8.12 3.20
N PHE A 163 -9.42 6.82 3.25
CA PHE A 163 -8.89 5.81 2.32
C PHE A 163 -10.05 5.11 1.63
N GLU A 164 -10.15 5.25 0.32
CA GLU A 164 -11.13 4.50 -0.49
C GLU A 164 -10.83 2.99 -0.46
N GLY A 165 -9.56 2.64 -0.27
CA GLY A 165 -9.05 1.28 -0.29
C GLY A 165 -7.66 1.29 -0.91
N PHE A 166 -7.29 0.17 -1.50
CA PHE A 166 -6.16 0.07 -2.40
C PHE A 166 -6.63 0.46 -3.80
N ILE A 167 -6.17 1.64 -4.24
CA ILE A 167 -6.49 2.20 -5.54
C ILE A 167 -5.22 2.54 -6.31
N THR A 168 -5.30 2.41 -7.62
CA THR A 168 -4.28 2.83 -8.58
C THR A 168 -4.19 4.35 -8.68
N LYS A 169 -3.17 4.84 -9.40
CA LYS A 169 -3.06 6.27 -9.72
C LYS A 169 -4.29 6.70 -10.53
N GLU A 170 -4.64 5.92 -11.53
CA GLU A 170 -5.69 6.20 -12.50
C GLU A 170 -7.07 6.20 -11.83
N GLU A 171 -7.35 5.22 -10.95
CA GLU A 171 -8.57 5.17 -10.16
C GLU A 171 -8.69 6.40 -9.24
N ALA A 172 -7.59 6.87 -8.63
CA ALA A 172 -7.61 8.08 -7.81
C ALA A 172 -7.86 9.35 -8.61
N GLU A 173 -7.28 9.46 -9.82
CA GLU A 173 -7.55 10.58 -10.73
C GLU A 173 -9.00 10.59 -11.17
N LEU A 174 -9.58 9.42 -11.46
CA LEU A 174 -11.00 9.27 -11.80
C LEU A 174 -11.91 9.65 -10.62
N SER A 175 -11.58 9.27 -9.39
CA SER A 175 -12.35 9.67 -8.20
C SER A 175 -12.36 11.20 -7.99
N LEU A 176 -11.34 11.91 -8.48
CA LEU A 176 -11.28 13.38 -8.46
C LEU A 176 -11.96 14.04 -9.66
N GLN A 177 -12.47 13.27 -10.62
CA GLN A 177 -13.34 13.75 -11.68
C GLN A 177 -14.80 13.71 -11.22
N GLY A 178 -15.46 14.85 -11.25
CA GLY A 178 -16.90 14.97 -11.06
C GLY A 178 -17.68 14.92 -12.40
N PRO A 179 -19.02 14.99 -12.35
CA PRO A 179 -19.87 14.94 -13.54
C PRO A 179 -19.61 16.04 -14.58
N ARG A 180 -18.91 17.11 -14.18
CA ARG A 180 -18.60 18.28 -15.01
C ARG A 180 -17.09 18.46 -15.25
N GLY A 181 -16.28 17.42 -15.02
CA GLY A 181 -14.82 17.51 -15.02
C GLY A 181 -14.25 17.50 -13.60
N LEU A 182 -13.01 17.94 -13.42
CA LEU A 182 -12.33 17.93 -12.12
C LEU A 182 -13.17 18.61 -11.02
N GLN A 183 -13.11 18.05 -9.81
CA GLN A 183 -13.69 18.68 -8.62
C GLN A 183 -12.97 20.00 -8.28
N GLU A 184 -13.45 20.70 -7.25
CA GLU A 184 -12.87 22.00 -6.85
C GLU A 184 -11.41 21.86 -6.37
N PRO A 185 -10.57 22.87 -6.59
CA PRO A 185 -9.21 22.93 -6.04
C PRO A 185 -9.17 22.67 -4.53
N GLY A 186 -8.13 21.96 -4.11
CA GLY A 186 -7.95 21.50 -2.75
C GLY A 186 -8.69 20.22 -2.39
N THR A 187 -9.40 19.60 -3.34
CA THR A 187 -9.94 18.25 -3.17
C THR A 187 -8.84 17.21 -3.31
N PHE A 188 -8.74 16.26 -2.37
CA PHE A 188 -7.67 15.27 -2.34
C PHE A 188 -8.09 13.87 -1.86
N ILE A 189 -7.30 12.86 -2.24
CA ILE A 189 -7.45 11.47 -1.84
C ILE A 189 -6.08 10.91 -1.41
N LEU A 190 -6.10 10.03 -0.42
CA LEU A 190 -4.93 9.30 0.06
C LEU A 190 -4.84 7.92 -0.61
N ARG A 191 -3.65 7.52 -1.04
CA ARG A 191 -3.41 6.18 -1.61
C ARG A 191 -1.99 5.68 -1.40
N PHE A 192 -1.83 4.36 -1.39
CA PHE A 192 -0.53 3.72 -1.46
C PHE A 192 -0.08 3.58 -2.93
N PRO A 193 1.16 3.92 -3.29
CA PRO A 193 1.65 3.76 -4.67
C PRO A 193 1.86 2.28 -5.02
N THR A 194 1.19 1.81 -6.07
CA THR A 194 1.33 0.44 -6.60
C THR A 194 2.69 0.17 -7.26
N SER A 195 3.42 1.22 -7.64
CA SER A 195 4.72 1.14 -8.29
C SER A 195 5.91 1.12 -7.31
N ARG A 196 5.65 0.92 -6.02
CA ARG A 196 6.64 0.99 -4.93
C ARG A 196 6.50 -0.22 -4.02
N SER A 197 7.21 -1.29 -4.37
CA SER A 197 7.30 -2.51 -3.56
C SER A 197 8.66 -2.59 -2.89
N TRP A 198 8.74 -3.31 -1.77
CA TRP A 198 10.00 -3.61 -1.11
C TRP A 198 11.00 -4.24 -2.12
N PRO A 199 12.28 -3.81 -2.12
CA PRO A 199 12.97 -2.97 -1.13
C PRO A 199 13.05 -1.48 -1.51
N HIS A 200 12.12 -0.97 -2.32
CA HIS A 200 12.09 0.45 -2.67
C HIS A 200 11.99 1.30 -1.39
N PRO A 201 12.77 2.39 -1.22
CA PRO A 201 12.75 3.22 -0.01
C PRO A 201 11.35 3.71 0.38
N ASP A 202 10.57 4.10 -0.63
CA ASP A 202 9.18 4.55 -0.47
C ASP A 202 8.13 3.41 -0.45
N ALA A 203 8.49 2.14 -0.28
CA ALA A 203 7.49 1.07 -0.18
C ALA A 203 6.64 1.25 1.09
N GLY A 204 5.31 1.15 0.94
CA GLY A 204 4.36 1.45 2.02
C GLY A 204 4.25 2.94 2.38
N SER A 205 4.82 3.84 1.58
CA SER A 205 4.62 5.29 1.71
C SER A 205 3.23 5.72 1.26
N LEU A 206 2.85 6.96 1.59
CA LEU A 206 1.54 7.51 1.25
C LEU A 206 1.67 8.59 0.18
N ILE A 207 0.79 8.58 -0.82
CA ILE A 207 0.66 9.65 -1.80
C ILE A 207 -0.67 10.36 -1.58
N VAL A 208 -0.62 11.69 -1.56
CA VAL A 208 -1.80 12.54 -1.73
C VAL A 208 -1.94 12.83 -3.22
N THR A 209 -3.08 12.45 -3.78
CA THR A 209 -3.49 12.90 -5.11
C THR A 209 -4.51 14.01 -4.93
N TYR A 210 -4.29 15.18 -5.51
CA TYR A 210 -5.12 16.37 -5.28
C TYR A 210 -5.25 17.27 -6.50
N ILE A 211 -6.24 18.15 -6.45
CA ILE A 211 -6.49 19.17 -7.48
C ILE A 211 -5.84 20.47 -7.03
N GLY A 212 -4.86 20.95 -7.79
CA GLY A 212 -4.17 22.21 -7.51
C GLY A 212 -5.05 23.43 -7.83
N CYS A 213 -4.59 24.61 -7.39
CA CYS A 213 -5.23 25.89 -7.74
C CYS A 213 -5.19 26.18 -9.25
N ASP A 214 -4.31 25.51 -9.98
CA ASP A 214 -4.19 25.51 -11.43
C ASP A 214 -5.19 24.56 -12.12
N TYR A 215 -6.08 23.91 -11.35
CA TYR A 215 -7.02 22.89 -11.84
C TYR A 215 -6.31 21.70 -12.52
N SER A 216 -5.06 21.40 -12.14
CA SER A 216 -4.36 20.20 -12.59
C SER A 216 -4.23 19.17 -11.46
N LEU A 217 -4.02 17.91 -11.84
CA LEU A 217 -3.85 16.80 -10.92
C LEU A 217 -2.40 16.72 -10.47
N HIS A 218 -2.19 16.74 -9.16
CA HIS A 218 -0.88 16.62 -8.54
C HIS A 218 -0.81 15.34 -7.71
N HIS A 219 0.37 14.74 -7.65
CA HIS A 219 0.65 13.58 -6.81
C HIS A 219 1.88 13.87 -5.96
N ARG A 220 1.66 13.97 -4.65
CA ARG A 220 2.71 14.31 -3.70
C ARG A 220 2.94 13.15 -2.74
N LEU A 221 4.18 12.66 -2.71
CA LEU A 221 4.63 11.71 -1.69
C LEU A 221 4.64 12.42 -0.34
N LEU A 222 3.98 11.83 0.66
CA LEU A 222 4.02 12.33 2.02
C LEU A 222 5.23 11.77 2.76
N SER A 223 5.98 12.67 3.39
CA SER A 223 7.02 12.26 4.33
C SER A 223 6.37 11.81 5.63
N LEU A 224 6.40 10.50 5.87
CA LEU A 224 5.95 9.89 7.13
C LEU A 224 7.08 9.88 8.19
N ASP A 225 8.24 10.48 7.88
CA ASP A 225 9.40 10.55 8.79
C ASP A 225 9.09 11.36 10.05
N TYR A 226 8.17 12.32 9.96
CA TYR A 226 7.62 13.00 11.13
C TYR A 226 6.91 11.98 12.02
N ILE A 227 5.92 11.23 11.50
CA ILE A 227 5.15 10.19 12.23
C ILE A 227 6.06 9.16 12.92
N ASN A 228 7.19 8.81 12.29
CA ASN A 228 8.20 7.89 12.82
C ASN A 228 8.97 8.41 14.05
N SER A 229 9.21 9.71 14.13
CA SER A 229 10.03 10.32 15.18
C SER A 229 9.29 10.55 16.52
N PHE A 230 7.98 10.26 16.54
CA PHE A 230 7.06 10.70 17.61
C PHE A 230 6.80 9.70 18.74
N GLU A 231 7.42 8.52 18.73
CA GLU A 231 7.37 7.61 19.89
C GLU A 231 8.06 8.19 21.15
N GLN A 232 8.69 9.38 21.10
CA GLN A 232 9.49 9.94 22.20
C GLN A 232 9.09 11.32 22.76
N ARG A 233 8.04 12.02 22.28
CA ARG A 233 7.70 13.36 22.84
C ARG A 233 6.20 13.59 23.09
N GLU A 234 5.80 13.51 24.36
CA GLU A 234 4.48 13.82 24.93
C GLU A 234 4.12 15.32 24.91
N THR A 235 3.90 15.93 23.75
CA THR A 235 3.33 17.30 23.72
C THR A 235 2.20 17.40 22.70
N LYS A 236 0.96 17.51 23.18
CA LYS A 236 -0.28 17.90 22.47
C LYS A 236 -0.10 18.07 20.94
N MET A 237 0.03 16.95 20.24
CA MET A 237 0.34 16.96 18.81
C MET A 237 -0.93 17.02 17.99
N LYS A 238 -0.84 17.75 16.87
CA LYS A 238 -1.89 17.77 15.86
C LYS A 238 -2.03 16.38 15.25
N SER A 239 -3.27 15.94 15.07
CA SER A 239 -3.54 14.66 14.41
C SER A 239 -3.08 14.70 12.94
N LEU A 240 -2.81 13.54 12.32
CA LEU A 240 -2.45 13.50 10.89
C LEU A 240 -3.54 14.15 10.02
N GLN A 241 -4.81 13.99 10.41
CA GLN A 241 -5.96 14.67 9.81
C GLN A 241 -5.79 16.19 9.82
N GLU A 242 -5.45 16.76 10.98
CA GLU A 242 -5.27 18.20 11.15
C GLU A 242 -4.05 18.71 10.39
N MET A 243 -2.97 17.94 10.32
CA MET A 243 -1.79 18.30 9.53
C MET A 243 -2.12 18.32 8.04
N LEU A 244 -2.83 17.31 7.52
CA LEU A 244 -3.24 17.27 6.12
C LEU A 244 -4.16 18.43 5.76
N LEU A 245 -5.15 18.74 6.59
CA LEU A 245 -6.12 19.83 6.34
C LEU A 245 -5.55 21.24 6.62
N ALA A 246 -4.38 21.34 7.25
CA ALA A 246 -3.67 22.59 7.42
C ALA A 246 -2.82 22.96 6.20
N GLU A 247 -2.58 22.02 5.28
CA GLU A 247 -1.86 22.29 4.04
C GLU A 247 -2.72 23.18 3.13
N PRO A 248 -2.18 24.29 2.60
CA PRO A 248 -2.96 25.26 1.84
C PRO A 248 -3.58 24.67 0.56
N GLU A 249 -2.95 23.61 0.02
CA GLU A 249 -3.41 22.93 -1.18
C GLU A 249 -4.37 21.76 -0.90
N LEU A 250 -4.66 21.44 0.37
CA LEU A 250 -5.49 20.30 0.77
C LEU A 250 -6.61 20.79 1.69
N SER A 251 -7.76 21.10 1.10
CA SER A 251 -8.89 21.70 1.83
C SER A 251 -10.02 20.72 2.15
N ARG A 252 -10.20 19.67 1.33
CA ARG A 252 -11.31 18.73 1.48
C ARG A 252 -11.00 17.35 0.94
N LEU A 253 -11.56 16.32 1.56
CA LEU A 253 -11.50 14.96 1.04
C LEU A 253 -12.36 14.82 -0.21
N GLY A 254 -11.83 14.10 -1.20
CA GLY A 254 -12.57 13.65 -2.37
C GLY A 254 -13.75 12.80 -1.93
N ARG A 255 -14.94 13.14 -2.42
CA ARG A 255 -16.12 12.29 -2.26
C ARG A 255 -16.19 11.38 -3.47
N GLN A 256 -16.33 10.08 -3.24
CA GLN A 256 -16.99 9.24 -4.22
C GLN A 256 -18.40 9.79 -4.39
N SER A 257 -18.66 10.43 -5.52
CA SER A 257 -20.04 10.45 -6.00
C SER A 257 -20.36 8.98 -6.26
N SER A 258 -21.31 8.41 -5.53
CA SER A 258 -21.92 7.12 -5.86
C SER A 258 -22.72 7.23 -7.17
N THR A 259 -22.14 7.82 -8.20
CA THR A 259 -22.71 7.94 -9.52
C THR A 259 -22.34 6.67 -10.25
N CYS A 260 -23.29 5.73 -10.23
CA CYS A 260 -23.35 4.62 -11.15
C CYS A 260 -23.06 5.18 -12.57
N PHE A 261 -21.97 4.74 -13.21
CA PHE A 261 -21.68 5.17 -14.57
C PHE A 261 -22.75 4.57 -15.49
N PHE A 262 -23.55 5.43 -16.11
CA PHE A 262 -24.44 5.00 -17.18
C PHE A 262 -23.63 4.89 -18.47
N LEU A 263 -23.24 3.66 -18.85
CA LEU A 263 -22.81 3.39 -20.22
C LEU A 263 -24.06 3.27 -21.07
N CYS A 264 -24.34 4.30 -21.86
CA CYS A 264 -25.39 4.28 -22.88
C CYS A 264 -24.77 3.79 -24.19
N CYS A 265 -24.92 2.50 -24.49
CA CYS A 265 -24.61 1.95 -25.82
C CYS A 265 -25.91 1.88 -26.62
N SER A 266 -25.97 2.61 -27.74
CA SER A 266 -27.04 2.47 -28.72
C SER A 266 -26.55 1.55 -29.84
N VAL A 267 -27.17 0.39 -29.96
CA VAL A 267 -26.98 -0.52 -31.09
C VAL A 267 -28.36 -0.73 -31.72
N GLU A 268 -28.50 -0.34 -32.98
CA GLU A 268 -29.69 -0.62 -33.81
C GLU A 268 -31.04 -0.24 -33.17
N GLY A 269 -31.13 0.96 -32.59
CA GLY A 269 -32.40 1.49 -32.06
C GLY A 269 -32.80 0.96 -30.68
N ILE A 270 -31.99 0.10 -30.06
CA ILE A 270 -32.16 -0.34 -28.67
C ILE A 270 -31.18 0.44 -27.79
N THR A 271 -31.72 1.14 -26.79
CA THR A 271 -30.90 1.81 -25.76
C THR A 271 -30.66 0.84 -24.62
N ILE A 272 -29.43 0.38 -24.45
CA ILE A 272 -29.05 -0.46 -23.31
C ILE A 272 -28.44 0.44 -22.23
N LEU A 273 -29.14 0.54 -21.10
CA LEU A 273 -28.64 1.15 -19.88
C LEU A 273 -27.90 0.08 -19.07
N ILE A 274 -26.57 0.08 -19.13
CA ILE A 274 -25.76 -0.78 -18.25
C ILE A 274 -25.57 -0.05 -16.92
N LEU A 275 -26.25 -0.51 -15.88
CA LEU A 275 -25.98 -0.13 -14.49
C LEU A 275 -24.82 -0.99 -13.98
N SER A 276 -23.60 -0.47 -13.99
CA SER A 276 -22.51 -1.04 -13.20
C SER A 276 -22.55 -0.42 -11.81
N CYS A 277 -23.48 -0.89 -10.98
CA CYS A 277 -23.45 -0.57 -9.55
C CYS A 277 -22.67 -1.69 -8.85
N PHE A 278 -21.64 -1.32 -8.09
CA PHE A 278 -20.87 -2.26 -7.27
C PHE A 278 -21.84 -3.03 -6.35
N GLY A 279 -22.03 -4.33 -6.61
CA GLY A 279 -22.57 -5.29 -5.64
C GLY A 279 -24.06 -5.66 -5.65
N ILE A 280 -24.88 -5.36 -6.67
CA ILE A 280 -26.25 -5.93 -6.77
C ILE A 280 -26.54 -6.43 -8.19
N HIS A 281 -27.10 -7.65 -8.27
CA HIS A 281 -27.54 -8.34 -9.49
C HIS A 281 -28.24 -7.40 -10.49
N ALA A 282 -27.76 -7.36 -11.73
CA ALA A 282 -28.38 -6.63 -12.82
C ALA A 282 -29.71 -7.29 -13.23
N SER A 283 -30.80 -6.54 -13.17
CA SER A 283 -32.05 -6.87 -13.86
C SER A 283 -32.12 -6.09 -15.17
N ILE A 284 -32.10 -6.79 -16.30
CA ILE A 284 -32.27 -6.20 -17.63
C ILE A 284 -33.75 -5.83 -17.78
N THR A 285 -34.05 -4.55 -18.02
CA THR A 285 -35.41 -4.10 -18.37
C THR A 285 -35.41 -3.67 -19.83
N TYR A 286 -36.22 -4.33 -20.64
CA TYR A 286 -36.45 -3.95 -22.04
C TYR A 286 -37.53 -2.87 -22.09
N TYR A 287 -37.23 -1.73 -22.72
CA TYR A 287 -38.25 -0.78 -23.16
C TYR A 287 -38.41 -0.93 -24.68
N SER A 288 -39.61 -1.33 -25.10
CA SER A 288 -40.09 -1.33 -26.49
C SER A 288 -40.71 0.02 -26.85
#